data_AF-A0A7J3CAM3-F1
#
_entry.id   AF-A0A7J3CAM3-F1
#
_cell.length_a   1.000
_cell.length_b   1.000
_cell.length_c   1.000
_cell.angle_alpha   90.00
_cell.angle_beta   90.00
_cell.angle_gamma   90.00
#
_symmetry.space_group_name_H-M   'P 1'
#
loop_
_entity.id
_entity.type
_entity.pdbx_description
1 polymer ?
#
loop_
_entity_poly.entity_id
_entity_poly.type
_entity_poly.pdbx_seq_one_letter_code
_entity_poly.pdbx_strand_id
1 'polypeptide(L)' 'MLQLSRAVTRRAERRLVELNEIQKVNPLILQYLNRLSSFLFAMALSANKRDGVREILFPWPNPDKLKK' A
#
# COMPACT_ATOMS: atom_id res chain seq x y z
N MET A 1 -12.73 -4.00 1.39
CA MET A 1 -12.78 -2.67 0.72
C MET A 1 -11.51 -1.83 0.90
N LEU A 2 -10.83 -1.84 2.05
CA LEU A 2 -9.63 -1.02 2.29
C LEU A 2 -8.45 -1.29 1.34
N GLN A 3 -8.20 -2.55 0.97
CA GLN A 3 -7.18 -2.90 -0.02
C GLN A 3 -7.48 -2.34 -1.43
N LEU A 4 -8.77 -2.26 -1.80
CA LEU A 4 -9.19 -1.63 -3.06
C LEU A 4 -8.90 -0.13 -3.01
N SER A 5 -9.28 0.56 -1.94
CA SER A 5 -8.98 1.98 -1.74
C SER A 5 -7.47 2.26 -1.86
N ARG A 6 -6.63 1.40 -1.26
CA ARG A 6 -5.17 1.50 -1.39
C ARG A 6 -4.69 1.41 -2.85
N ALA A 7 -5.27 0.49 -3.64
CA ALA A 7 -4.95 0.36 -5.06
C ALA A 7 -5.34 1.62 -5.85
N VAL A 8 -6.48 2.23 -5.53
CA VAL A 8 -6.91 3.51 -6.12
C VAL A 8 -5.95 4.64 -5.74
N THR A 9 -5.56 4.76 -4.47
CA THR A 9 -4.59 5.77 -3.99
C THR A 9 -3.25 5.64 -4.71
N ARG A 10 -2.70 4.43 -4.84
CA ARG A 10 -1.45 4.18 -5.58
C ARG A 10 -1.56 4.54 -7.07
N ARG A 11 -2.73 4.34 -7.69
CA ARG A 11 -2.98 4.78 -9.07
C ARG A 11 -3.04 6.29 -9.19
N ALA A 12 -3.68 6.97 -8.22
CA ALA A 12 -3.70 8.43 -8.17
C ALA A 12 -2.28 9.00 -7.99
N GLU A 13 -1.47 8.41 -7.11
CA GLU A 13 -0.07 8.78 -6.90
C GLU A 13 0.75 8.70 -8.20
N ARG A 14 0.64 7.60 -8.97
CA ARG A 14 1.33 7.48 -10.26
C ARG A 14 0.95 8.59 -11.25
N ARG A 15 -0.35 8.87 -11.41
CA ARG A 15 -0.82 9.97 -12.27
C ARG A 15 -0.31 11.34 -11.81
N LEU A 16 -0.16 11.53 -10.50
CA LEU A 16 0.35 12.76 -9.92
C LEU A 16 1.86 12.91 -10.11
N VAL A 17 2.59 11.80 -10.11
CA VAL A 17 4.02 11.77 -10.48
C VAL A 17 4.20 12.13 -11.95
N GLU A 18 3.42 11.50 -12.85
CA GLU A 18 3.39 11.84 -14.29
C GLU A 18 3.05 13.32 -14.50
N LEU A 19 2.03 13.84 -13.80
CA LEU A 19 1.68 15.26 -13.87
C LEU A 19 2.82 16.16 -13.37
N ASN A 20 3.51 15.76 -12.30
CA ASN A 20 4.61 16.52 -11.72
C ASN A 20 5.83 16.66 -12.64
N GLU A 21 5.99 15.79 -13.64
CA GLU A 21 7.01 15.93 -14.69
C GLU A 21 6.66 17.05 -15.68
N ILE A 22 5.37 17.28 -15.93
CA ILE A 22 4.88 18.30 -16.88
C ILE A 22 4.67 19.65 -16.18
N GLN A 23 4.03 19.62 -15.02
CA GLN A 23 3.72 20.79 -14.20
C GLN A 23 4.08 20.48 -12.75
N LYS A 24 4.98 21.27 -12.16
CA LYS A 24 5.39 21.11 -10.76
C LYS A 24 4.16 21.10 -9.84
N VAL A 25 3.92 19.97 -9.18
CA VAL A 25 2.85 19.83 -8.20
C VAL A 25 3.42 20.06 -6.79
N ASN A 26 2.56 20.48 -5.86
CA ASN A 26 2.97 20.65 -4.47
C ASN A 26 3.51 19.31 -3.91
N PRO A 27 4.78 19.26 -3.48
CA PRO A 27 5.42 18.02 -3.01
C PRO A 27 4.73 17.43 -1.77
N LEU A 28 3.99 18.22 -0.99
CA LEU A 28 3.21 17.73 0.15
C LEU A 28 2.08 16.80 -0.29
N ILE A 29 1.51 17.01 -1.48
CA ILE A 29 0.42 16.16 -2.00
C ILE A 29 0.96 14.76 -2.32
N LEU A 30 2.14 14.67 -2.95
CA LEU A 30 2.81 13.40 -3.23
C LEU A 30 3.15 12.65 -1.94
N GLN A 31 3.72 13.35 -0.95
CA GLN A 31 4.01 12.77 0.36
C GLN A 31 2.74 12.30 1.08
N TYR A 32 1.66 13.07 0.99
CA TYR A 32 0.37 12.73 1.58
C TYR A 32 -0.21 11.45 0.97
N LEU A 33 -0.29 11.36 -0.36
CA LEU A 33 -0.76 10.14 -1.03
C LEU A 33 0.12 8.94 -0.68
N ASN A 34 1.43 9.16 -0.55
CA ASN A 34 2.35 8.12 -0.16
C ASN A 34 2.01 7.53 1.21
N ARG A 35 1.77 8.41 2.21
CA ARG A 35 1.38 8.01 3.57
C ARG A 35 -0.03 7.47 3.68
N LEU A 36 -0.98 8.04 2.93
CA LEU A 36 -2.36 7.58 2.88
C LEU A 36 -2.45 6.12 2.47
N SER A 37 -1.69 5.73 1.45
CA SER A 37 -1.64 4.33 1.02
C SER A 37 -1.11 3.39 2.12
N SER A 38 -0.05 3.79 2.84
CA SER A 38 0.49 3.00 3.96
C SER A 38 -0.51 2.90 5.12
N PHE A 39 -1.24 3.99 5.40
CA PHE A 39 -2.31 4.01 6.38
C PHE A 39 -3.46 3.08 6.00
N LEU A 40 -3.90 3.10 4.74
CA LEU A 40 -4.94 2.19 4.23
C LEU A 40 -4.52 0.72 4.33
N PHE A 41 -3.23 0.43 4.15
CA PHE A 41 -2.70 -0.91 4.38
C PHE A 41 -2.81 -1.32 5.85
N ALA A 42 -2.33 -0.47 6.78
CA ALA A 42 -2.41 -0.75 8.22
C ALA A 42 -3.87 -0.92 8.70
N MET A 43 -4.79 -0.09 8.20
CA MET A 43 -6.21 -0.25 8.50
C MET A 43 -6.78 -1.56 7.95
N ALA A 44 -6.36 -1.99 6.75
CA ALA A 44 -6.80 -3.27 6.20
C ALA A 44 -6.34 -4.47 7.05
N LEU A 45 -5.10 -4.44 7.54
CA LEU A 45 -4.59 -5.46 8.47
C LEU A 45 -5.37 -5.44 9.79
N SER A 46 -5.61 -4.25 10.35
CA SER A 46 -6.38 -4.10 11.60
C SER A 46 -7.82 -4.59 11.46
N ALA A 47 -8.48 -4.30 10.34
CA ALA A 47 -9.83 -4.78 10.05
C ALA A 47 -9.85 -6.31 9.93
N ASN A 48 -8.94 -6.89 9.16
CA ASN A 48 -8.82 -8.36 9.04
C ASN A 48 -8.60 -9.03 10.40
N LYS A 49 -7.74 -8.45 11.26
CA LYS A 49 -7.50 -8.94 12.61
C LYS A 49 -8.75 -8.92 13.47
N ARG A 50 -9.58 -7.87 13.37
CA ARG A 50 -10.86 -7.77 14.09
C ARG A 50 -11.88 -8.80 13.62
N ASP A 51 -11.90 -9.09 12.32
CA ASP A 51 -12.80 -10.06 11.71
C ASP A 51 -12.28 -11.51 11.81
N GLY A 52 -11.13 -11.74 12.44
CA GLY A 52 -10.51 -13.06 12.57
C GLY A 52 -9.96 -13.64 11.26
N VAL A 53 -9.84 -12.82 10.21
CA VAL A 53 -9.33 -13.22 8.90
C VAL A 53 -7.81 -13.31 8.95
N ARG A 54 -7.26 -14.48 8.65
CA ARG A 54 -5.80 -14.68 8.57
C ARG A 54 -5.21 -13.91 7.39
N GLU A 55 -4.09 -13.25 7.64
CA GLU A 55 -3.31 -12.59 6.60
C GLU A 55 -2.61 -13.60 5.70
N ILE A 56 -2.73 -13.38 4.40
CA ILE A 56 -2.01 -14.16 3.38
C ILE A 56 -0.60 -13.56 3.30
N LEU A 57 0.33 -14.16 4.03
CA LEU A 57 1.75 -13.87 3.89
C LEU A 57 2.26 -14.57 2.63
N PHE A 58 2.94 -13.83 1.76
CA PHE A 58 3.60 -14.45 0.61
C PHE A 58 4.79 -15.28 1.13
N PRO A 59 4.87 -16.58 0.83
CA PRO A 59 5.94 -17.42 1.36
C PRO A 59 7.27 -17.08 0.67
N TRP A 60 8.15 -16.35 1.36
CA TRP A 60 9.52 -16.10 0.93
C TRP A 60 10.49 -16.02 2.13
N PRO A 61 11.59 -16.80 2.17
CA PRO A 61 11.93 -17.98 1.36
C PRO A 61 11.26 -19.26 1.89
N ASN A 62 11.27 -20.33 1.08
CA ASN A 62 10.76 -21.66 1.43
C ASN A 62 11.31 -22.10 2.82
N PRO A 63 10.47 -22.44 3.81
CA PRO A 63 10.94 -22.93 5.12
C PRO A 63 11.86 -24.16 5.01
N ASP A 64 11.79 -24.92 3.91
CA ASP A 64 12.71 -26.04 3.65
C ASP A 64 14.13 -25.61 3.28
N LYS A 65 14.34 -24.37 2.82
CA LYS A 65 15.67 -23.83 2.46
C LYS A 65 16.41 -23.18 3.64
N LEU A 66 15.81 -23.12 4.84
CA LEU A 66 16.40 -22.53 6.05
C LEU A 66 16.98 -23.57 7.03
N LYS A 67 16.90 -24.87 6.72
CA LYS A 67 17.41 -25.98 7.53
C LYS A 67 18.71 -26.60 6.97
N LYS A 68 19.67 -25.79 6.52
CA LYS A 68 20.97 -26.29 6.09
C LYS A 68 22.11 -25.53 6.78
#